data_AF-A0AAD8ZJN2-F1
#
_entry.id   AF-A0AAD8ZJN2-F1
#
_cell.length_a   1.000
_cell.length_b   1.000
_cell.length_c   1.000
_cell.angle_alpha   90.00
_cell.angle_beta   90.00
_cell.angle_gamma   90.00
#
_symmetry.space_group_name_H-M   'P 1'
#
loop_
_entity.id
_entity.type
_entity.pdbx_description
1 polymer ?
#
loop_
_entity_poly.entity_id
_entity_poly.type
_entity_poly.pdbx_seq_one_letter_code
_entity_poly.pdbx_strand_id
1 'polypeptide(L)'
;MRFPGAVLNAEPWLQVYPIVGFPDQDICDASKGAIQEHLTKYSVVSRILQQRQTIELVPLTHAFYSYNGKDYDYFVYGTENRVHTTKYPSSCTVL
;
A
#
# COMPACT_ATOMS: atom_id res chain seq x y z
N MET A 1 50.24 10.86 -22.87
CA MET A 1 49.05 10.00 -23.01
C MET A 1 47.98 10.53 -22.08
N ARG A 2 46.86 11.03 -22.63
CA ARG A 2 45.70 11.52 -21.88
C ARG A 2 44.82 10.30 -21.59
N PHE A 3 44.70 9.91 -20.33
CA PHE A 3 43.70 8.92 -19.94
C PHE A 3 42.32 9.58 -20.06
N PRO A 4 41.37 9.02 -20.84
CA PRO A 4 40.03 9.56 -20.93
C PRO A 4 39.35 9.39 -19.58
N GLY A 5 38.63 10.44 -19.15
CA GLY A 5 38.02 10.56 -17.83
C GLY A 5 37.19 9.33 -17.48
N ALA A 6 37.58 8.67 -16.40
CA ALA A 6 36.72 7.73 -15.72
C ALA A 6 35.48 8.49 -15.26
N VAL A 7 34.33 8.13 -15.82
CA VAL A 7 33.03 8.56 -15.29
C VAL A 7 32.88 7.91 -13.93
N LEU A 8 33.21 8.65 -12.88
CA LEU A 8 32.95 8.28 -11.50
C LEU A 8 31.50 8.65 -11.16
N ASN A 9 30.55 7.91 -11.71
CA ASN A 9 29.17 7.95 -11.21
C ASN A 9 28.94 6.70 -10.36
N ALA A 10 29.71 6.58 -9.28
CA ALA A 10 29.49 5.57 -8.24
C ALA A 10 28.81 6.22 -7.05
N GLU A 11 27.64 6.81 -7.27
CA GLU A 11 26.72 7.12 -6.18
C GLU A 11 25.91 5.84 -5.90
N PRO A 12 26.07 5.20 -4.73
CA PRO A 12 25.34 3.99 -4.38
C PRO A 12 23.91 4.39 -4.01
N TRP A 13 23.13 4.84 -4.99
CA TRP A 13 21.71 5.10 -4.79
C TRP A 13 21.04 3.76 -4.47
N LEU A 14 20.77 3.47 -3.19
CA LEU A 14 20.14 2.22 -2.77
C LEU A 14 18.89 1.97 -3.63
N GLN A 15 18.74 0.75 -4.12
CA GLN A 15 17.49 0.31 -4.75
C GLN A 15 16.47 0.02 -3.64
N VAL A 16 15.17 0.19 -3.92
CA VAL A 16 14.12 -0.30 -3.00
C VAL A 16 14.25 -1.80 -2.86
N TYR A 17 14.33 -2.26 -1.61
CA TYR A 17 14.30 -3.68 -1.29
C TYR A 17 12.86 -4.12 -0.99
N PRO A 18 12.50 -5.37 -1.30
CA PRO A 18 11.22 -5.91 -0.88
C PRO A 18 11.18 -6.03 0.64
N ILE A 19 9.97 -6.02 1.17
CA ILE A 19 9.71 -6.32 2.57
C ILE A 19 10.07 -7.80 2.81
N VAL A 20 10.97 -8.04 3.77
CA VAL A 20 11.42 -9.38 4.17
C VAL A 20 11.25 -9.55 5.68
N GLY A 21 10.83 -10.75 6.11
CA GLY A 21 10.66 -11.06 7.53
C GLY A 21 9.39 -10.50 8.17
N PHE A 22 8.42 -10.01 7.37
CA PHE A 22 7.10 -9.69 7.88
C PHE A 22 6.30 -10.99 8.14
N PRO A 23 5.47 -11.07 9.20
CA PRO A 23 4.74 -12.30 9.56
C PRO A 23 3.79 -12.79 8.47
N ASP A 24 3.26 -11.87 7.68
CA ASP A 24 2.41 -12.15 6.53
C ASP A 24 3.24 -12.34 5.26
N GLN A 25 3.25 -13.58 4.76
CA GLN A 25 4.00 -13.97 3.57
C GLN A 25 3.41 -13.37 2.29
N ASP A 26 2.08 -13.14 2.25
CA ASP A 26 1.41 -12.53 1.11
C ASP A 26 1.88 -11.08 0.92
N ILE A 27 2.12 -10.37 2.02
CA ILE A 27 2.70 -9.00 1.98
C ILE A 27 4.14 -9.03 1.45
N CYS A 28 4.93 -10.01 1.88
CA CYS A 28 6.30 -10.18 1.38
C CYS A 28 6.32 -10.46 -0.13
N ASP A 29 5.42 -11.33 -0.60
CA ASP A 29 5.37 -11.73 -2.01
C ASP A 29 4.76 -10.63 -2.89
N ALA A 30 3.76 -9.90 -2.40
CA ALA A 30 3.25 -8.69 -3.06
C ALA A 30 4.33 -7.61 -3.20
N SER A 31 5.15 -7.39 -2.16
CA SER A 31 6.26 -6.44 -2.21
C SER A 31 7.31 -6.83 -3.26
N LYS A 32 7.70 -8.11 -3.30
CA LYS A 32 8.62 -8.63 -4.34
C LYS A 32 8.03 -8.48 -5.74
N GLY A 33 6.76 -8.84 -5.92
CA GLY A 33 6.06 -8.75 -7.20
C GLY A 33 5.99 -7.33 -7.73
N ALA A 34 5.64 -6.36 -6.88
CA ALA A 34 5.58 -4.94 -7.25
C ALA A 34 6.94 -4.40 -7.71
N ILE A 35 8.02 -4.75 -7.02
CA ILE A 35 9.38 -4.36 -7.41
C ILE A 35 9.76 -5.01 -8.74
N GLN A 36 9.49 -6.31 -8.90
CA GLN A 36 9.81 -7.03 -10.13
C GLN A 36 9.04 -6.48 -11.34
N GLU A 37 7.74 -6.23 -11.20
CA GLU A 37 6.91 -5.63 -12.24
C GLU A 37 7.44 -4.27 -12.69
N HIS A 38 7.78 -3.41 -11.72
CA HIS A 38 8.35 -2.10 -12.02
C HIS A 38 9.71 -2.21 -12.70
N LEU A 39 10.58 -3.13 -12.26
CA LEU A 39 11.86 -3.38 -12.93
C LEU A 39 11.65 -3.86 -14.36
N THR A 40 10.74 -4.80 -14.59
CA THR A 40 10.44 -5.29 -15.94
C THR A 40 9.91 -4.19 -16.85
N LYS A 41 9.07 -3.29 -16.34
CA LYS A 41 8.47 -2.20 -17.15
C LYS A 41 9.42 -1.05 -17.42
N TYR A 42 10.27 -0.69 -16.47
CA TYR A 42 10.95 0.61 -16.49
C TYR A 42 12.48 0.53 -16.47
N SER A 43 13.09 -0.63 -16.25
CA SER A 43 14.57 -0.78 -16.13
C SER A 43 15.38 -0.25 -17.32
N VAL A 44 14.78 -0.17 -18.51
CA VAL A 44 15.43 0.34 -19.73
C VAL A 44 15.48 1.87 -19.76
N VAL A 45 14.53 2.55 -19.11
CA VAL A 45 14.33 4.01 -19.22
C VAL A 45 14.58 4.74 -17.90
N SER A 46 14.40 4.06 -16.77
CA SER A 46 14.54 4.65 -15.44
C SER A 46 14.97 3.61 -14.40
N ARG A 47 15.40 4.11 -13.23
CA ARG A 47 15.86 3.30 -12.09
C ARG A 47 14.93 3.52 -10.91
N ILE A 48 14.68 2.46 -10.14
CA ILE A 48 13.94 2.51 -8.88
C ILE A 48 14.87 3.05 -7.80
N LEU A 49 14.56 4.24 -7.26
CA LEU A 49 15.27 4.85 -6.14
C LEU A 49 14.68 4.37 -4.82
N GLN A 50 15.50 4.19 -3.78
CA GLN A 50 15.03 3.83 -2.44
C GLN A 50 13.92 4.77 -1.96
N GLN A 51 12.83 4.17 -1.51
CA GLN A 51 11.67 4.82 -0.94
C GLN A 51 11.37 4.17 0.41
N ARG A 52 10.86 4.96 1.34
CA ARG A 52 10.37 4.45 2.62
C ARG A 52 9.10 3.64 2.37
N GLN A 53 9.13 2.35 2.70
CA GLN A 53 7.95 1.49 2.73
C GLN A 53 7.34 1.52 4.13
N THR A 54 6.03 1.72 4.22
CA THR A 54 5.28 1.68 5.48
C THR A 54 4.17 0.64 5.32
N ILE A 55 4.08 -0.30 6.25
CA ILE A 55 2.91 -1.19 6.36
C ILE A 55 1.96 -0.54 7.35
N GLU A 56 0.73 -0.29 6.92
CA GLU A 56 -0.31 0.26 7.77
C GLU A 56 -1.43 -0.76 7.94
N LEU A 57 -1.78 -1.05 9.19
CA LEU A 57 -2.93 -1.89 9.51
C LEU A 57 -4.16 -1.00 9.58
N VAL A 58 -5.09 -1.20 8.65
CA VAL A 58 -6.38 -0.50 8.65
C VAL A 58 -7.42 -1.41 9.27
N PRO A 59 -8.05 -1.03 10.41
CA PRO A 59 -9.11 -1.83 10.99
C PRO A 59 -10.31 -1.87 10.05
N LEU A 60 -10.87 -3.07 9.90
CA LEU A 60 -12.06 -3.33 9.12
C LEU A 60 -13.12 -3.94 10.05
N THR A 61 -14.22 -3.23 10.24
CA THR A 61 -15.35 -3.69 11.04
C THR A 61 -16.52 -4.00 10.12
N HIS A 62 -17.05 -5.22 10.21
CA HIS A 62 -18.30 -5.59 9.56
C HIS A 62 -19.44 -5.41 10.55
N ALA A 63 -20.32 -4.44 10.27
CA ALA A 63 -21.44 -4.11 11.14
C ALA A 63 -22.74 -4.66 10.54
N PHE A 64 -23.48 -5.41 11.36
CA PHE A 64 -24.80 -5.94 11.03
C PHE A 64 -25.86 -5.17 11.81
N TYR A 65 -26.94 -4.77 11.14
CA TYR A 65 -28.07 -4.11 11.79
C TYR A 65 -29.39 -4.51 11.16
N SER A 66 -30.44 -4.54 11.98
CA SER A 66 -31.81 -4.78 11.53
C SER A 66 -32.62 -3.49 11.65
N TYR A 67 -33.25 -3.07 10.56
CA TYR A 67 -34.11 -1.89 10.52
C TYR A 67 -35.43 -2.21 9.81
N ASN A 68 -36.55 -1.89 10.45
CA ASN A 68 -37.90 -2.11 9.91
C ASN A 68 -38.13 -3.56 9.42
N GLY A 69 -37.67 -4.55 10.18
CA GLY A 69 -37.80 -5.96 9.86
C GLY A 69 -36.91 -6.46 8.71
N LYS A 70 -35.95 -5.66 8.25
CA LYS A 70 -34.96 -6.03 7.23
C LYS A 70 -33.57 -5.99 7.82
N ASP A 71 -32.76 -6.98 7.46
CA ASP A 71 -31.36 -7.05 7.84
C ASP A 71 -30.49 -6.34 6.79
N TYR A 72 -29.47 -5.66 7.29
CA TYR A 72 -28.53 -4.88 6.52
C TYR A 72 -27.14 -5.06 7.10
N ASP A 73 -26.14 -4.86 6.26
CA ASP A 73 -24.75 -4.87 6.66
C ASP A 73 -23.97 -3.76 5.96
N TYR A 74 -22.93 -3.29 6.62
CA TYR A 74 -21.99 -2.34 6.04
C TYR A 74 -20.59 -2.56 6.62
N PHE A 75 -19.59 -2.19 5.84
CA PHE A 75 -18.20 -2.24 6.26
C PHE A 75 -17.72 -0.85 6.64
N VAL A 76 -17.09 -0.75 7.81
CA VAL A 76 -16.38 0.45 8.26
C VAL A 76 -14.89 0.18 8.12
N TYR A 77 -14.22 1.00 7.32
CA TYR A 77 -12.78 0.95 7.11
C TYR A 77 -12.15 2.24 7.66
N GLY A 78 -11.00 2.13 8.30
CA GLY A 78 -10.21 3.30 8.70
C GLY A 78 -10.08 3.47 10.20
N THR A 79 -9.02 4.17 10.60
CA THR A 79 -8.82 4.74 11.95
C THR A 79 -9.47 6.10 12.11
N GLU A 80 -9.80 6.74 10.99
CA GLU A 80 -10.61 7.95 10.98
C GLU A 80 -12.04 7.52 11.33
N ASN A 81 -12.56 7.96 12.48
CA ASN A 81 -13.94 7.72 12.92
C ASN A 81 -14.97 8.40 11.97
N ARG A 82 -14.96 8.02 10.69
CA ARG A 82 -15.70 8.63 9.59
C ARG A 82 -16.39 7.51 8.83
N VAL A 83 -17.72 7.57 8.80
CA VAL A 83 -18.55 6.58 8.10
C VAL A 83 -18.97 7.16 6.75
N HIS A 84 -18.59 6.51 5.66
CA HIS A 84 -19.16 6.80 4.34
C HIS A 84 -20.25 5.78 4.03
N THR A 85 -21.48 6.25 3.84
CA THR A 85 -22.63 5.38 3.55
C THR A 85 -23.48 6.02 2.47
N THR A 86 -23.65 5.33 1.36
CA THR A 86 -24.41 5.79 0.19
C THR A 86 -25.92 5.54 0.31
N LYS A 87 -26.36 4.71 1.28
CA LYS A 87 -27.76 4.28 1.47
C LYS A 87 -28.14 4.14 2.94
N TYR A 88 -27.73 5.09 3.79
CA TYR A 88 -28.10 5.04 5.20
C TYR A 88 -29.58 5.45 5.40
N PRO A 89 -30.40 4.66 6.11
CA PRO A 89 -31.84 4.87 6.17
C PRO A 89 -32.30 6.05 7.04
N SER A 90 -31.42 6.71 7.79
CA SER A 90 -31.70 7.99 8.46
C SER A 90 -30.42 8.52 9.10
N SER A 91 -30.20 9.83 9.05
CA SER A 91 -29.02 10.52 9.61
C SER A 91 -28.84 10.27 11.11
N CYS A 92 -28.21 9.16 11.50
CA CYS A 92 -27.72 8.93 12.86
C CYS A 92 -26.20 9.02 12.86
N THR A 93 -25.70 10.03 13.58
CA THR A 93 -24.28 10.16 13.93
C THR A 93 -23.94 9.09 14.97
N VAL A 94 -22.83 8.39 14.78
CA VAL A 94 -22.26 7.51 15.81
C VAL A 94 -21.70 8.43 16.91
N LEU A 95 -22.26 8.33 18.13
CA LEU A 95 -21.75 9.01 19.32
C LEU A 95 -20.57 8.24 19.92
#